data_AF-A0A7V4GA19-F1
#
_entry.id   AF-A0A7V4GA19-F1
#
_cell.length_a   1.000
_cell.length_b   1.000
_cell.length_c   1.000
_cell.angle_alpha   90.00
_cell.angle_beta   90.00
_cell.angle_gamma   90.00
#
_symmetry.space_group_name_H-M   'P 1'
#
loop_
_entity.id
_entity.type
_entity.pdbx_description
1 polymer ?
#
loop_
_entity_poly.entity_id
_entity_poly.type
_entity_poly.pdbx_seq_one_letter_code
_entity_poly.pdbx_strand_id
1 'polypeptide(L)'
;MPMDPAPHPATHPGAPSGALIRLRGLYPSLKTAVRKVADILLTQPELAVYASVNEVAAAAGVSEATVMRLCRLLGFRGFQDCKIALARELVNPLQRLHEEVAAGDDPATVVRKVFQANIQALQDTLEVLDLPALARAA
;
A
#
# COMPACT_ATOMS: atom_id res chain seq x y z
N MET A 1 -10.73 36.95 -22.92
CA MET A 1 -9.66 35.96 -23.16
C MET A 1 -9.54 35.15 -21.87
N PRO A 2 -10.06 33.91 -21.82
CA PRO A 2 -9.96 33.09 -20.61
C PRO A 2 -8.52 32.58 -20.48
N MET A 3 -7.95 32.79 -19.29
CA MET A 3 -6.65 32.25 -18.90
C MET A 3 -6.80 30.74 -18.70
N ASP A 4 -6.12 29.95 -19.51
CA ASP A 4 -5.92 28.52 -19.21
C ASP A 4 -5.18 28.39 -17.87
N PRO A 5 -5.69 27.62 -16.90
CA PRO A 5 -4.94 27.33 -15.69
C PRO A 5 -3.76 26.40 -16.04
N ALA A 6 -2.59 26.77 -15.54
CA ALA A 6 -1.34 26.04 -15.70
C ALA A 6 -1.48 24.53 -15.39
N PRO A 7 -0.76 23.65 -16.12
CA PRO A 7 -0.85 22.22 -15.93
C PRO A 7 -0.41 21.82 -14.52
N HIS A 8 -1.29 21.08 -13.82
CA HIS A 8 -0.96 20.36 -12.59
C HIS A 8 0.23 19.42 -12.87
N PRO A 9 1.20 19.29 -11.94
CA PRO A 9 2.36 18.42 -12.15
C PRO A 9 1.88 16.98 -12.36
N ALA A 10 2.22 16.45 -13.53
CA ALA A 10 1.96 15.09 -13.94
C ALA A 10 2.40 14.09 -12.87
N THR A 11 1.47 13.29 -12.38
CA THR A 11 1.79 12.09 -11.61
C THR A 11 2.44 11.08 -12.54
N HIS A 12 3.75 10.90 -12.41
CA HIS A 12 4.50 9.88 -13.14
C HIS A 12 3.96 8.46 -12.82
N PRO A 13 3.67 7.61 -13.83
CA PRO A 13 3.08 6.28 -13.66
C PRO A 13 4.06 5.19 -13.15
N GLY A 14 5.19 5.58 -12.55
CA GLY A 14 6.25 4.67 -12.09
C GLY A 14 6.61 4.77 -10.62
N ALA A 15 5.98 5.64 -9.83
CA ALA A 15 6.20 5.68 -8.38
C ALA A 15 5.35 4.59 -7.70
N PRO A 16 5.89 3.85 -6.71
CA PRO A 16 5.13 2.82 -6.00
C PRO A 16 3.83 3.44 -5.48
N SER A 17 2.71 3.01 -6.06
CA SER A 17 1.44 3.76 -5.98
C SER A 17 0.66 3.48 -4.70
N GLY A 18 1.25 2.73 -3.77
CA GLY A 18 0.67 2.38 -2.48
C GLY A 18 1.33 3.12 -1.31
N ALA A 19 0.51 3.65 -0.40
CA ALA A 19 0.89 4.12 0.92
C ALA A 19 1.77 3.09 1.66
N LEU A 20 1.45 1.79 1.63
CA LEU A 20 2.23 0.78 2.35
C LEU A 20 3.61 0.52 1.71
N ILE A 21 3.71 0.53 0.38
CA ILE A 21 5.00 0.36 -0.30
C ILE A 21 5.90 1.57 -0.04
N ARG A 22 5.37 2.79 -0.15
CA ARG A 22 6.10 4.01 0.20
C ARG A 22 6.56 4.02 1.65
N LEU A 23 5.67 3.56 2.54
CA LEU A 23 5.96 3.46 3.96
C LEU A 23 7.10 2.46 4.23
N ARG A 24 7.04 1.26 3.66
CA ARG A 24 8.11 0.24 3.78
C ARG A 24 9.45 0.74 3.25
N GLY A 25 9.46 1.48 2.14
CA GLY A 25 10.68 2.07 1.59
C GLY A 25 11.29 3.15 2.48
N LEU A 26 10.47 3.98 3.11
CA LEU A 26 10.93 5.06 4.00
C LEU A 26 11.23 4.56 5.42
N TYR A 27 10.62 3.46 5.86
CA TYR A 27 10.67 2.94 7.22
C TYR A 27 12.07 2.85 7.85
N PRO A 28 13.13 2.38 7.15
CA PRO A 28 14.49 2.33 7.71
C PRO A 28 15.04 3.71 8.10
N SER A 29 14.60 4.76 7.40
CA SER A 29 15.04 6.15 7.62
C SER A 29 14.23 6.92 8.67
N LEU A 30 13.08 6.38 9.09
CA LEU A 30 12.21 7.06 10.06
C LEU A 30 12.82 7.01 11.47
N LYS A 31 12.79 8.15 12.16
CA LYS A 31 13.31 8.30 13.53
C LYS A 31 12.18 8.60 14.54
N THR A 32 12.35 8.08 15.75
CA THR A 32 11.60 8.44 16.96
C THR A 32 10.08 8.34 16.76
N ALA A 33 9.36 9.46 16.80
CA ALA A 33 7.91 9.53 16.85
C ALA A 33 7.24 9.18 15.51
N VAL A 34 7.88 9.48 14.39
CA VAL A 34 7.33 9.18 13.04
C VAL A 34 7.33 7.67 12.78
N ARG A 35 8.33 6.94 13.30
CA ARG A 35 8.37 5.48 13.22
C ARG A 35 7.20 4.85 13.97
N LYS A 36 6.84 5.34 15.16
CA LYS A 36 5.69 4.82 15.92
C LYS A 36 4.38 4.88 15.14
N VAL A 37 4.16 5.96 14.38
CA VAL A 37 2.98 6.07 13.51
C VAL A 37 3.08 5.07 12.35
N ALA A 38 4.27 4.91 11.75
CA ALA A 38 4.50 3.91 10.71
C ALA A 38 4.25 2.49 11.20
N ASP A 39 4.60 2.17 12.45
CA ASP A 39 4.36 0.87 13.08
C ASP A 39 2.85 0.56 13.12
N ILE A 40 2.02 1.53 13.54
CA ILE A 40 0.56 1.39 13.54
C ILE A 40 0.04 1.13 12.12
N LEU A 41 0.49 1.90 11.12
CA LEU A 41 0.05 1.73 9.74
C LEU A 41 0.49 0.40 9.11
N LEU A 42 1.62 -0.18 9.54
CA LEU A 42 2.13 -1.46 9.02
C LEU A 42 1.55 -2.68 9.75
N THR A 43 1.32 -2.57 11.06
CA THR A 43 0.85 -3.70 11.89
C THR A 43 -0.66 -3.75 11.99
N GLN A 44 -1.35 -2.60 11.93
CA GLN A 44 -2.79 -2.46 12.12
C GLN A 44 -3.39 -1.51 11.06
N PRO A 45 -3.25 -1.81 9.76
CA PRO A 45 -3.69 -0.92 8.69
C PRO A 45 -5.23 -0.73 8.66
N GLU A 46 -6.01 -1.74 9.04
CA GLU A 46 -7.47 -1.65 9.13
C GLU A 46 -7.92 -0.62 10.17
N LEU A 47 -7.31 -0.65 11.36
CA LEU A 47 -7.57 0.34 12.41
C LEU A 47 -7.32 1.76 11.89
N ALA A 48 -6.20 1.96 11.19
CA ALA A 48 -5.84 3.27 10.67
C ALA A 48 -6.81 3.81 9.60
N VAL A 49 -7.51 2.94 8.85
CA VAL A 49 -8.52 3.34 7.86
C VAL A 49 -9.79 3.86 8.53
N TYR A 50 -10.22 3.23 9.64
CA TYR A 50 -11.44 3.61 10.34
C TYR A 50 -11.23 4.69 11.42
N ALA A 51 -10.00 4.83 11.93
CA ALA A 51 -9.66 5.81 12.96
C ALA A 51 -9.60 7.26 12.45
N SER A 52 -9.82 8.19 13.38
CA SER A 52 -9.47 9.60 13.28
C SER A 52 -7.97 9.82 13.50
N VAL A 53 -7.47 11.01 13.15
CA VAL A 53 -6.05 11.35 13.35
C VAL A 53 -5.66 11.32 14.84
N ASN A 54 -6.59 11.69 15.72
CA ASN A 54 -6.39 11.71 17.18
C ASN A 54 -6.26 10.29 17.73
N GLU A 55 -7.09 9.36 17.27
CA GLU A 55 -7.03 7.96 17.70
C GLU A 55 -5.73 7.29 17.24
N VAL A 56 -5.27 7.55 16.02
CA VAL A 56 -3.96 7.06 15.54
C VAL A 56 -2.82 7.69 16.32
N ALA A 57 -2.89 9.00 16.61
CA ALA A 57 -1.90 9.69 17.43
C ALA A 57 -1.83 9.12 18.85
N ALA A 58 -2.98 8.86 19.47
CA ALA A 58 -3.09 8.25 20.78
C ALA A 58 -2.55 6.81 20.79
N ALA A 59 -2.93 5.99 19.81
CA ALA A 59 -2.44 4.61 19.66
C ALA A 59 -0.91 4.54 19.48
N ALA A 60 -0.34 5.49 18.73
CA ALA A 60 1.11 5.60 18.55
C ALA A 60 1.83 6.32 19.71
N GLY A 61 1.12 6.93 20.66
CA GLY A 61 1.70 7.74 21.74
C GLY A 61 2.46 8.97 21.22
N VAL A 62 1.88 9.68 20.26
CA VAL A 62 2.47 10.88 19.62
C VAL A 62 1.43 11.99 19.46
N SER A 63 1.84 13.15 18.94
CA SER A 63 0.94 14.25 18.57
C SER A 63 0.31 14.06 17.19
N GLU A 64 -0.87 14.65 16.96
CA GLU A 64 -1.52 14.71 15.64
C GLU A 64 -0.60 15.31 14.56
N ALA A 65 0.22 16.32 14.94
CA ALA A 65 1.21 16.92 14.05
C ALA A 65 2.26 15.90 13.56
N THR A 66 2.59 14.89 14.36
CA THR A 66 3.50 13.80 13.96
C THR A 66 2.85 12.89 12.92
N VAL A 67 1.56 12.57 13.09
CA VAL A 67 0.80 11.78 12.11
C VAL A 67 0.73 12.53 10.78
N MET A 68 0.39 13.82 10.82
CA MET A 68 0.35 14.67 9.63
C MET A 68 1.73 14.79 8.96
N ARG A 69 2.81 14.83 9.73
CA ARG A 69 4.18 14.83 9.20
C ARG A 69 4.49 13.53 8.46
N LEU A 70 4.09 12.37 8.99
CA LEU A 70 4.26 11.10 8.27
C LEU A 70 3.50 11.12 6.94
N CYS A 71 2.23 11.53 6.92
CA CYS A 71 1.42 11.57 5.69
C CYS A 71 2.10 12.44 4.62
N ARG A 72 2.65 13.60 4.98
CA ARG A 72 3.40 14.45 4.05
C ARG A 72 4.70 13.81 3.57
N LEU A 73 5.44 13.11 4.44
CA LEU A 73 6.64 12.36 4.05
C LEU A 73 6.34 11.26 3.02
N LEU A 74 5.15 10.65 3.09
CA LEU A 74 4.66 9.67 2.12
C LEU A 74 4.13 10.31 0.82
N GLY A 75 4.09 11.64 0.75
CA GLY A 75 3.62 12.41 -0.40
C GLY A 75 2.11 12.65 -0.43
N PHE A 76 1.42 12.53 0.71
CA PHE A 76 -0.02 12.82 0.83
C PHE A 76 -0.28 14.24 1.33
N ARG A 77 -1.41 14.83 0.92
CA ARG A 77 -1.81 16.19 1.34
C ARG A 77 -2.21 16.26 2.82
N GLY A 78 -2.64 15.14 3.40
CA GLY A 78 -3.01 15.03 4.80
C GLY A 78 -3.46 13.61 5.16
N PHE A 79 -4.00 13.46 6.37
CA PHE A 79 -4.38 12.15 6.89
C PHE A 79 -5.51 11.49 6.09
N GLN A 80 -6.54 12.24 5.65
CA GLN A 80 -7.63 11.69 4.84
C GLN A 80 -7.15 11.13 3.48
N ASP A 81 -6.25 11.85 2.81
CA ASP A 81 -5.64 11.43 1.54
C ASP A 81 -4.82 10.14 1.73
N CYS A 82 -4.09 10.05 2.85
CA CYS A 82 -3.38 8.84 3.27
C CYS A 82 -4.33 7.67 3.57
N LYS A 83 -5.46 7.90 4.25
CA LYS A 83 -6.47 6.87 4.55
C LYS A 83 -7.12 6.31 3.30
N ILE A 84 -7.46 7.18 2.34
CA ILE A 84 -8.04 6.74 1.06
C ILE A 84 -7.06 5.86 0.30
N ALA A 85 -5.77 6.23 0.27
CA ALA A 85 -4.74 5.40 -0.35
C ALA A 85 -4.60 4.04 0.35
N LEU A 86 -4.54 4.04 1.69
CA LEU A 86 -4.46 2.83 2.50
C LEU A 86 -5.68 1.91 2.31
N ALA A 87 -6.89 2.48 2.31
CA ALA A 87 -8.13 1.73 2.10
C ALA A 87 -8.18 1.07 0.71
N ARG A 88 -7.73 1.78 -0.33
CA ARG A 88 -7.64 1.23 -1.69
C ARG A 88 -6.68 0.05 -1.78
N GLU A 89 -5.64 0.02 -0.96
CA GLU A 89 -4.72 -1.13 -0.87
C GLU A 89 -5.30 -2.30 -0.09
N LEU A 90 -6.08 -2.04 0.95
CA LEU A 90 -6.74 -3.09 1.75
C LEU A 90 -7.95 -3.72 1.06
N VAL A 91 -8.64 -2.99 0.18
CA VAL A 91 -9.81 -3.51 -0.58
C VAL A 91 -9.38 -4.25 -1.86
N ASN A 92 -8.18 -3.97 -2.39
CA ASN A 92 -7.65 -4.59 -3.61
C ASN A 92 -7.07 -6.04 -3.54
N PRO A 93 -7.07 -6.79 -2.43
CA PRO A 93 -6.68 -8.19 -2.48
C PRO A 93 -7.69 -9.04 -3.29
N LEU A 94 -8.99 -8.74 -3.18
CA LEU A 94 -10.06 -9.59 -3.74
C LEU A 94 -10.43 -9.27 -5.19
N GLN A 95 -10.26 -8.02 -5.67
CA GLN A 95 -10.51 -7.68 -7.08
C GLN A 95 -9.39 -8.15 -8.02
N ARG A 96 -8.23 -8.54 -7.48
CA ARG A 96 -7.09 -9.04 -8.25
C ARG A 96 -7.21 -10.51 -8.68
N LEU A 97 -8.28 -11.21 -8.27
CA LEU A 97 -8.45 -12.63 -8.56
C LEU A 97 -8.67 -12.96 -10.05
N HIS A 98 -8.99 -11.99 -10.92
CA HIS A 98 -9.40 -12.29 -12.30
C HIS A 98 -8.91 -11.30 -13.37
N GLU A 99 -7.73 -10.71 -13.23
CA GLU A 99 -7.16 -9.88 -14.30
C GLU A 99 -6.10 -10.63 -15.11
N GLU A 100 -6.53 -11.25 -16.21
CA GLU A 100 -5.62 -11.80 -17.22
C GLU A 100 -4.89 -10.67 -17.99
N VAL A 101 -3.71 -10.98 -18.51
CA VAL A 101 -2.95 -10.08 -19.39
C VAL A 101 -3.69 -9.94 -20.71
N ALA A 102 -4.00 -8.71 -21.10
CA ALA A 102 -4.68 -8.39 -22.36
C ALA A 102 -3.70 -7.79 -23.38
N ALA A 103 -3.98 -7.99 -24.67
CA ALA A 103 -3.12 -7.52 -25.77
C ALA A 103 -2.97 -5.98 -25.85
N GLY A 104 -3.81 -5.22 -25.12
CA GLY A 104 -3.76 -3.76 -25.05
C GLY A 104 -3.18 -3.19 -23.76
N ASP A 105 -2.70 -4.04 -22.83
CA ASP A 105 -2.13 -3.56 -21.57
C ASP A 105 -0.80 -2.84 -21.80
N ASP A 106 -0.60 -1.72 -21.11
CA ASP A 106 0.70 -1.06 -21.10
C ASP A 106 1.75 -1.93 -20.36
N PRO A 107 3.06 -1.75 -20.62
CA PRO A 107 4.11 -2.58 -20.03
C PRO A 107 4.10 -2.63 -18.49
N ALA A 108 3.75 -1.55 -17.81
CA ALA A 108 3.70 -1.54 -16.34
C ALA A 108 2.51 -2.35 -15.82
N THR A 109 1.40 -2.35 -16.57
CA THR A 109 0.23 -3.21 -16.31
C THR A 109 0.54 -4.68 -16.53
N VAL A 110 1.23 -5.03 -17.62
CA VAL A 110 1.66 -6.42 -17.87
C VAL A 110 2.54 -6.93 -16.74
N VAL A 111 3.57 -6.18 -16.34
CA VAL A 111 4.46 -6.56 -15.22
C VAL A 111 3.64 -6.83 -13.96
N ARG A 112 2.75 -5.92 -13.59
CA ARG A 112 1.92 -6.07 -12.39
C ARG A 112 1.04 -7.33 -12.44
N LYS A 113 0.36 -7.57 -13.56
CA LYS A 113 -0.52 -8.74 -13.73
C LYS A 113 0.25 -10.06 -13.67
N VAL A 114 1.41 -10.14 -14.31
CA VAL A 114 2.28 -11.33 -14.28
C VAL A 114 2.75 -11.64 -12.87
N PHE A 115 3.24 -10.64 -12.12
CA PHE A 115 3.68 -10.87 -10.74
C PHE A 115 2.52 -11.30 -9.84
N GLN A 116 1.34 -10.70 -10.00
CA GLN A 116 0.16 -11.06 -9.22
C GLN A 116 -0.30 -12.50 -9.50
N ALA A 117 -0.35 -12.90 -10.77
CA ALA A 117 -0.71 -14.26 -11.16
C ALA A 117 0.26 -15.30 -10.57
N ASN A 118 1.57 -15.01 -10.57
CA ASN A 118 2.56 -15.90 -9.97
C ASN A 118 2.43 -15.99 -8.45
N ILE A 119 2.17 -14.87 -7.76
CA ILE A 119 1.93 -14.90 -6.30
C ILE A 119 0.72 -15.79 -5.98
N GLN A 120 -0.37 -15.65 -6.73
CA GLN A 120 -1.57 -16.45 -6.54
C GLN A 120 -1.28 -17.94 -6.78
N ALA A 121 -0.62 -18.28 -7.89
CA ALA A 121 -0.28 -19.67 -8.19
C ALA A 121 0.56 -20.33 -7.08
N LEU A 122 1.49 -19.59 -6.47
CA LEU A 122 2.26 -20.08 -5.33
C LEU A 122 1.41 -20.26 -4.07
N GLN A 123 0.46 -19.37 -3.81
CA GLN A 123 -0.48 -19.48 -2.69
C GLN A 123 -1.43 -20.67 -2.87
N ASP A 124 -2.03 -20.81 -4.05
CA ASP A 124 -2.92 -21.93 -4.39
C ASP A 124 -2.18 -23.26 -4.27
N THR A 125 -0.94 -23.33 -4.77
CA THR A 125 -0.10 -24.52 -4.64
C THR A 125 0.13 -24.87 -3.17
N LEU A 126 0.41 -23.87 -2.32
CA LEU A 126 0.62 -24.09 -0.89
C LEU A 126 -0.65 -24.60 -0.20
N GLU A 127 -1.83 -24.12 -0.58
CA GLU A 127 -3.10 -24.54 0.00
C GLU A 127 -3.45 -26.00 -0.30
N VAL A 128 -3.11 -26.50 -1.50
CA VAL A 128 -3.39 -27.88 -1.92
C VAL A 128 -2.22 -28.84 -1.70
N LEU A 129 -1.10 -28.37 -1.14
CA LEU A 129 0.10 -29.17 -0.95
C LEU A 129 -0.09 -30.20 0.18
N ASP A 130 0.00 -31.50 -0.15
CA ASP A 130 0.08 -32.59 0.84
C ASP A 130 1.50 -32.67 1.42
N LEU A 131 1.72 -31.94 2.51
CA LEU A 131 3.00 -31.93 3.24
C LEU A 131 3.39 -33.34 3.73
N PRO A 132 2.48 -34.18 4.28
CA PRO A 132 2.79 -35.58 4.58
C PRO A 132 3.27 -36.40 3.36
N ALA A 133 2.68 -36.24 2.18
CA ALA A 133 3.14 -36.93 0.97
C ALA A 133 4.52 -36.43 0.52
N LEU A 134 4.76 -35.13 0.61
CA LEU A 134 6.05 -34.52 0.28
C LEU A 134 7.17 -35.06 1.18
N ALA A 135 6.91 -35.21 2.48
CA ALA A 135 7.88 -35.76 3.44
C ALA A 135 8.21 -37.23 3.20
N ARG A 136 7.31 -38.01 2.57
CA ARG A 136 7.56 -39.42 2.22
C ARG A 136 8.40 -39.60 0.96
N ALA A 137 8.51 -38.55 0.14
CA ALA A 137 9.26 -38.57 -1.12
C ALA A 137 10.69 -38.00 -0.97
N ALA A 138 11.03 -37.44 0.19
CA ALA A 138 12.34 -36.91 0.55
C ALA A 138 13.21 -37.99 1.22
#